data_AF-A0A0K8QDB4-F1
#
_entry.id   AF-A0A0K8QDB4-F1
#
_cell.length_a   1.000
_cell.length_b   1.000
_cell.length_c   1.000
_cell.angle_alpha   90.00
_cell.angle_beta   90.00
_cell.angle_gamma   90.00
#
_symmetry.space_group_name_H-M   'P 1'
#
loop_
_entity.id
_entity.type
_entity.pdbx_description
1 polymer ?
#
loop_
_entity_poly.entity_id
_entity_poly.type
_entity_poly.pdbx_seq_one_letter_code
_entity_poly.pdbx_strand_id
1 'polypeptide(L)'
;MAQALAGVDVVMHQSAKVGLGVDFFDAPDYIRNNDLATAVLLAGMAAAGVDKLVLASSMVVYGEGAYTDSAGRPVHPAPRRVEDLEHGIFDPRDPATGELLLPALVTEDAAMDPRNVYAASKLAQEHLAAAWARSTGSTAIALRYHNVYGPRMPKNTPYAGVASVFRSALARGEAVRVFEDGGQRRSFVHVRDVAEANLLSVDALVGGRVASGCARAYNIGASEVHTVGRWRRS
;
A
#
# COMPACT_ATOMS: atom_id res chain seq x y z
N MET A 1 7.24 -7.24 24.70
CA MET A 1 6.76 -8.07 23.57
C MET A 1 6.22 -9.40 24.04
N ALA A 2 6.97 -10.22 24.79
CA ALA A 2 6.50 -11.53 25.28
C ALA A 2 5.12 -11.53 25.96
N GLN A 3 4.83 -10.57 26.84
CA GLN A 3 3.52 -10.49 27.50
C GLN A 3 2.36 -10.19 26.53
N ALA A 4 2.60 -9.45 25.46
CA ALA A 4 1.58 -9.10 24.46
C ALA A 4 1.28 -10.25 23.49
N LEU A 5 2.15 -11.26 23.42
CA LEU A 5 2.03 -12.42 22.53
C LEU A 5 1.57 -13.69 23.25
N ALA A 6 1.47 -13.66 24.59
CA ALA A 6 1.01 -14.80 25.36
C ALA A 6 -0.43 -15.17 24.99
N GLY A 7 -0.64 -16.41 24.52
CA GLY A 7 -1.94 -16.93 24.12
C GLY A 7 -2.47 -16.38 22.79
N VAL A 8 -1.61 -15.77 21.95
CA VAL A 8 -2.01 -15.24 20.65
C VAL A 8 -1.82 -16.31 19.56
N ASP A 9 -2.89 -16.61 18.82
CA ASP A 9 -2.85 -17.55 17.68
C ASP A 9 -2.40 -16.88 16.37
N VAL A 10 -2.81 -15.62 16.15
CA VAL A 10 -2.54 -14.86 14.93
C VAL A 10 -2.31 -13.40 15.30
N VAL A 11 -1.28 -12.78 14.71
CA VAL A 11 -1.03 -11.34 14.84
C VAL A 11 -1.53 -10.61 13.59
N MET A 12 -2.32 -9.55 13.80
CA MET A 12 -2.65 -8.56 12.77
C MET A 12 -1.82 -7.29 12.99
N HIS A 13 -0.77 -7.08 12.20
CA HIS A 13 0.15 -5.95 12.36
C HIS A 13 -0.28 -4.75 11.50
N GLN A 14 -1.01 -3.82 12.12
CA GLN A 14 -1.50 -2.59 11.48
C GLN A 14 -0.66 -1.35 11.81
N SER A 15 0.25 -1.44 12.78
CA SER A 15 1.00 -0.29 13.30
C SER A 15 2.07 0.17 12.29
N ALA A 16 2.01 1.44 11.91
CA ALA A 16 3.00 2.10 11.07
C ALA A 16 2.89 3.64 11.18
N LYS A 17 4.01 4.35 10.97
CA LYS A 17 3.98 5.75 10.51
C LYS A 17 3.52 5.75 9.05
N VAL A 18 2.45 6.48 8.75
CA VAL A 18 1.77 6.50 7.45
C VAL A 18 1.94 7.86 6.75
N GLY A 19 1.74 7.88 5.44
CA GLY A 19 1.75 9.09 4.62
C GLY A 19 3.13 9.42 4.03
N LEU A 20 3.15 10.42 3.16
CA LEU A 20 4.40 10.96 2.59
C LEU A 20 5.12 11.78 3.67
N GLY A 21 6.42 11.54 3.86
CA GLY A 21 7.25 12.38 4.72
C GLY A 21 7.25 13.83 4.21
N VAL A 22 7.53 14.78 5.09
CA VAL A 22 7.63 16.20 4.71
C VAL A 22 8.89 16.42 3.87
N ASP A 23 9.98 15.77 4.26
CA ASP A 23 11.24 15.71 3.54
C ASP A 23 11.99 14.40 3.87
N PHE A 24 13.21 14.24 3.37
CA PHE A 24 13.99 13.02 3.60
C PHE A 24 14.51 12.89 5.04
N PHE A 25 14.54 13.96 5.84
CA PHE A 25 14.99 13.89 7.24
C PHE A 25 14.01 13.12 8.13
N ASP A 26 12.75 12.93 7.68
CA ASP A 26 11.79 12.02 8.32
C ASP A 26 12.22 10.53 8.22
N ALA A 27 13.19 10.18 7.37
CA ALA A 27 13.50 8.78 7.06
C ALA A 27 13.80 7.91 8.29
N PRO A 28 14.67 8.33 9.25
CA PRO A 28 14.96 7.53 10.44
C PRO A 28 13.71 7.21 11.26
N ASP A 29 12.73 8.11 11.30
CA ASP A 29 11.48 7.88 12.03
C ASP A 29 10.60 6.83 11.34
N TYR A 30 10.53 6.84 10.00
CA TYR A 30 9.82 5.77 9.27
C TYR A 30 10.47 4.42 9.52
N ILE A 31 11.80 4.33 9.39
CA ILE A 31 12.53 3.07 9.58
C ILE A 31 12.38 2.57 11.03
N ARG A 32 12.41 3.46 12.02
CA ARG A 32 12.17 3.09 13.43
C ARG A 32 10.77 2.51 13.66
N ASN A 33 9.75 3.20 13.16
CA ASN A 33 8.35 2.86 13.46
C ASN A 33 7.78 1.75 12.56
N ASN A 34 8.32 1.57 11.36
CA ASN A 34 7.82 0.59 10.41
C ASN A 34 8.75 -0.63 10.41
N ASP A 35 10.01 -0.47 10.04
CA ASP A 35 10.91 -1.59 9.77
C ASP A 35 11.41 -2.22 11.07
N LEU A 36 12.04 -1.43 11.94
CA LEU A 36 12.58 -1.92 13.20
C LEU A 36 11.46 -2.47 14.10
N ALA A 37 10.33 -1.77 14.21
CA ALA A 37 9.19 -2.24 14.98
C ALA A 37 8.66 -3.59 14.46
N THR A 38 8.65 -3.78 13.14
CA THR A 38 8.25 -5.06 12.52
C THR A 38 9.27 -6.14 12.79
N ALA A 39 10.57 -5.85 12.65
CA ALA A 39 11.62 -6.82 12.97
C ALA A 39 11.55 -7.27 14.45
N VAL A 40 11.33 -6.33 15.37
CA VAL A 40 11.15 -6.62 16.81
C VAL A 40 9.90 -7.46 17.05
N LEU A 41 8.79 -7.17 16.35
CA LEU A 41 7.57 -7.98 16.43
C LEU A 41 7.81 -9.40 15.94
N LEU A 42 8.41 -9.57 14.75
CA LEU A 42 8.68 -10.89 14.15
C LEU A 42 9.62 -11.73 15.03
N ALA A 43 10.66 -11.12 15.60
CA ALA A 43 11.54 -11.79 16.56
C ALA A 43 10.79 -12.21 17.82
N GLY A 44 9.91 -11.34 18.33
CA GLY A 44 9.05 -11.66 19.48
C GLY A 44 8.08 -12.80 19.18
N MET A 45 7.47 -12.80 18.00
CA MET A 45 6.58 -13.86 17.52
C MET A 45 7.31 -15.21 17.43
N ALA A 46 8.50 -15.22 16.83
CA ALA A 46 9.33 -16.42 16.76
C ALA A 46 9.68 -16.97 18.16
N ALA A 47 10.05 -16.10 19.10
CA ALA A 47 10.36 -16.50 20.47
C ALA A 47 9.14 -17.02 21.25
N ALA A 48 7.94 -16.50 20.94
CA ALA A 48 6.69 -16.89 21.58
C ALA A 48 5.99 -18.09 20.91
N GLY A 49 6.51 -18.59 19.78
CA GLY A 49 5.88 -19.65 19.01
C GLY A 49 4.62 -19.21 18.24
N VAL A 50 4.44 -17.90 18.03
CA VAL A 50 3.34 -17.37 17.23
C VAL A 50 3.78 -17.36 15.77
N ASP A 51 3.11 -18.12 14.91
CA ASP A 51 3.58 -18.51 13.58
C ASP A 51 2.71 -17.96 12.43
N LYS A 52 1.70 -17.13 12.73
CA LYS A 52 0.74 -16.60 11.75
C LYS A 52 0.68 -15.08 11.81
N LEU A 53 0.92 -14.43 10.68
CA LEU A 53 0.93 -12.97 10.54
C LEU A 53 0.00 -12.50 9.41
N VAL A 54 -0.87 -11.55 9.72
CA VAL A 54 -1.51 -10.67 8.73
C VAL A 54 -0.84 -9.30 8.82
N LEU A 55 -0.19 -8.87 7.75
CA LEU A 55 0.59 -7.64 7.68
C LEU A 55 -0.16 -6.59 6.85
N ALA A 56 -0.35 -5.39 7.42
CA ALA A 56 -0.83 -4.24 6.66
C ALA A 56 0.28 -3.67 5.76
N SER A 57 0.23 -4.01 4.48
CA SER A 57 1.06 -3.38 3.43
C SER A 57 0.26 -2.29 2.72
N SER A 58 0.75 -1.82 1.57
CA SER A 58 0.14 -0.71 0.84
C SER A 58 0.45 -0.79 -0.65
N MET A 59 -0.49 -0.39 -1.50
CA MET A 59 -0.29 -0.32 -2.96
C MET A 59 0.89 0.58 -3.38
N VAL A 60 1.36 1.47 -2.51
CA VAL A 60 2.46 2.41 -2.82
C VAL A 60 3.78 1.69 -3.15
N VAL A 61 3.91 0.40 -2.80
CA VAL A 61 5.06 -0.43 -3.17
C VAL A 61 5.23 -0.56 -4.69
N TYR A 62 4.15 -0.36 -5.46
CA TYR A 62 4.17 -0.38 -6.93
C TYR A 62 4.56 0.97 -7.57
N GLY A 63 4.82 2.02 -6.79
CA GLY A 63 5.16 3.34 -7.32
C GLY A 63 4.03 3.95 -8.14
N GLU A 64 4.27 4.15 -9.44
CA GLU A 64 3.28 4.69 -10.38
C GLU A 64 2.23 3.65 -10.82
N GLY A 65 2.40 2.38 -10.44
CA GLY A 65 1.53 1.28 -10.84
C GLY A 65 1.97 0.65 -12.16
N ALA A 66 1.01 0.10 -12.88
CA ALA A 66 1.23 -0.69 -14.09
C ALA A 66 0.79 0.09 -15.32
N TYR A 67 1.58 -0.04 -16.39
CA TYR A 67 1.33 0.63 -17.66
C TYR A 67 1.52 -0.34 -18.82
N THR A 68 0.87 -0.04 -19.93
CA THR A 68 1.09 -0.73 -21.20
C THR A 68 1.39 0.25 -22.31
N ASP A 69 2.10 -0.20 -23.33
CA ASP A 69 2.17 0.52 -24.59
C ASP A 69 0.85 0.47 -25.38
N SER A 70 0.83 1.07 -26.57
CA SER A 70 -0.32 1.08 -27.48
C SER A 70 -0.73 -0.31 -27.99
N ALA A 71 0.16 -1.31 -27.87
CA ALA A 71 -0.10 -2.71 -28.22
C ALA A 71 -0.54 -3.55 -27.01
N GLY A 72 -0.67 -2.97 -25.82
CA GLY A 72 -1.08 -3.66 -24.60
C GLY A 72 0.03 -4.45 -23.92
N ARG A 73 1.30 -4.25 -24.29
CA ARG A 73 2.44 -4.92 -23.66
C ARG A 73 2.83 -4.19 -22.37
N PRO A 74 3.11 -4.89 -21.25
CA PRO A 74 3.52 -4.24 -20.00
C PRO A 74 4.81 -3.44 -20.17
N VAL A 75 4.82 -2.21 -19.67
CA VAL A 75 6.00 -1.33 -19.69
C VAL A 75 6.19 -0.71 -18.31
N HIS A 76 7.44 -0.67 -17.85
CA HIS A 76 7.83 0.10 -16.67
C HIS A 76 8.09 1.55 -17.07
N PRO A 77 7.32 2.52 -16.56
CA PRO A 77 7.48 3.91 -16.95
C PRO A 77 8.80 4.47 -16.41
N ALA A 78 9.44 5.33 -17.20
CA ALA A 78 10.50 6.20 -16.69
C ALA A 78 9.93 7.19 -15.64
N PRO A 79 10.78 7.80 -14.80
CA PRO A 79 10.36 8.93 -13.97
C PRO A 79 9.68 10.01 -14.82
N ARG A 80 8.57 10.57 -14.33
CA ARG A 80 7.84 11.65 -15.02
C ARG A 80 8.73 12.88 -15.14
N ARG A 81 8.75 13.51 -16.31
CA ARG A 81 9.57 14.69 -16.58
C ARG A 81 8.86 15.94 -16.07
N VAL A 82 9.61 16.83 -15.41
CA VAL A 82 9.06 18.11 -14.93
C VAL A 82 8.47 18.92 -16.09
N GLU A 83 9.17 18.95 -17.23
CA GLU A 83 8.70 19.61 -18.45
C GLU A 83 7.36 19.02 -18.96
N ASP A 84 7.18 17.70 -18.95
CA ASP A 84 5.90 17.09 -19.35
C ASP A 84 4.77 17.55 -18.41
N LEU A 85 5.02 17.57 -17.09
CA LEU A 85 4.04 18.02 -16.09
C LEU A 85 3.67 19.51 -16.26
N GLU A 86 4.66 20.37 -16.53
CA GLU A 86 4.47 21.81 -16.79
C GLU A 86 3.63 22.06 -18.05
N HIS A 87 3.70 21.15 -19.04
CA HIS A 87 2.91 21.19 -20.27
C HIS A 87 1.60 20.39 -20.19
N GLY A 88 1.21 19.89 -19.01
CA GLY A 88 -0.06 19.18 -18.82
C GLY A 88 -0.07 17.73 -19.32
N ILE A 89 1.11 17.12 -19.49
CA ILE A 89 1.28 15.72 -19.88
C ILE A 89 1.58 14.93 -18.61
N PHE A 90 0.56 14.22 -18.10
CA PHE A 90 0.62 13.55 -16.79
C PHE A 90 0.90 12.05 -16.88
N ASP A 91 0.51 11.41 -17.99
CA ASP A 91 0.81 10.00 -18.24
C ASP A 91 2.30 9.83 -18.61
N PRO A 92 2.97 8.80 -18.06
CA PRO A 92 4.39 8.59 -18.31
C PRO A 92 4.64 8.14 -19.76
N ARG A 93 5.87 8.36 -20.21
CA ARG A 93 6.33 7.91 -21.52
C ARG A 93 7.07 6.58 -21.44
N ASP A 94 6.95 5.81 -22.51
CA ASP A 94 7.78 4.63 -22.75
C ASP A 94 9.25 5.07 -22.89
N PRO A 95 10.19 4.50 -22.10
CA PRO A 95 11.59 4.87 -22.16
C PRO A 95 12.27 4.52 -23.51
N ALA A 96 11.75 3.53 -24.24
CA ALA A 96 12.29 3.08 -25.51
C ALA A 96 11.74 3.87 -26.70
N THR A 97 10.45 4.23 -26.69
CA THR A 97 9.80 4.87 -27.85
C THR A 97 9.48 6.36 -27.63
N GLY A 98 9.37 6.82 -26.38
CA GLY A 98 8.92 8.17 -26.04
C GLY A 98 7.40 8.39 -26.15
N GLU A 99 6.64 7.37 -26.55
CA GLU A 99 5.18 7.41 -26.64
C GLU A 99 4.53 7.42 -25.26
N LEU A 100 3.33 7.98 -25.16
CA LEU A 100 2.56 7.95 -23.90
C LEU A 100 2.08 6.53 -23.61
N LEU A 101 2.26 6.12 -22.37
CA LEU A 101 1.78 4.84 -21.87
C LEU A 101 0.33 4.92 -21.42
N LEU A 102 -0.36 3.78 -21.48
CA LEU A 102 -1.73 3.64 -21.03
C LEU A 102 -1.76 3.01 -19.62
N PRO A 103 -2.52 3.57 -18.66
CA PRO A 103 -2.67 2.97 -17.34
C PRO A 103 -3.32 1.58 -17.41
N ALA A 104 -2.72 0.61 -16.73
CA ALA A 104 -3.19 -0.76 -16.63
C ALA A 104 -3.59 -1.14 -15.19
N LEU A 105 -4.26 -2.29 -15.06
CA LEU A 105 -4.56 -2.86 -13.73
C LEU A 105 -3.27 -3.40 -13.10
N VAL A 106 -3.06 -3.07 -11.83
CA VAL A 106 -1.91 -3.55 -11.06
C VAL A 106 -2.26 -4.89 -10.43
N THR A 107 -1.56 -5.94 -10.84
CA THR A 107 -1.62 -7.26 -10.20
C THR A 107 -0.53 -7.38 -9.13
N GLU A 108 -0.59 -8.41 -8.30
CA GLU A 108 0.38 -8.68 -7.24
C GLU A 108 1.80 -8.97 -7.77
N ASP A 109 1.88 -9.40 -9.03
CA ASP A 109 3.13 -9.71 -9.75
C ASP A 109 3.74 -8.47 -10.43
N ALA A 110 3.07 -7.32 -10.40
CA ALA A 110 3.63 -6.07 -10.92
C ALA A 110 4.95 -5.74 -10.20
N ALA A 111 5.93 -5.21 -10.94
CA ALA A 111 7.21 -4.88 -10.33
C ALA A 111 7.06 -3.84 -9.21
N MET A 112 7.85 -4.02 -8.16
CA MET A 112 7.92 -3.05 -7.06
C MET A 112 8.77 -1.86 -7.49
N ASP A 113 8.30 -0.66 -7.19
CA ASP A 113 8.99 0.61 -7.47
C ASP A 113 8.72 1.61 -6.33
N PRO A 114 9.26 1.37 -5.11
CA PRO A 114 9.00 2.23 -3.96
C PRO A 114 9.68 3.61 -4.12
N ARG A 115 8.93 4.63 -4.50
CA ARG A 115 9.45 5.99 -4.80
C ARG A 115 9.54 6.95 -3.61
N ASN A 116 9.26 6.49 -2.39
CA ASN A 116 9.41 7.30 -1.18
C ASN A 116 9.70 6.41 0.03
N VAL A 117 10.14 7.01 1.15
CA VAL A 117 10.56 6.25 2.33
C VAL A 117 9.43 5.42 2.94
N TYR A 118 8.19 5.92 2.92
CA TYR A 118 7.04 5.14 3.37
C TYR A 118 6.85 3.88 2.51
N ALA A 119 6.89 4.00 1.18
CA ALA A 119 6.80 2.88 0.27
C ALA A 119 7.96 1.87 0.45
N ALA A 120 9.18 2.39 0.60
CA ALA A 120 10.35 1.56 0.87
C ALA A 120 10.19 0.79 2.19
N SER A 121 9.71 1.44 3.25
CA SER A 121 9.45 0.81 4.54
C SER A 121 8.37 -0.27 4.45
N LYS A 122 7.29 -0.04 3.69
CA LYS A 122 6.23 -1.05 3.48
C LYS A 122 6.75 -2.28 2.74
N LEU A 123 7.57 -2.07 1.70
CA LEU A 123 8.20 -3.18 0.99
C LEU A 123 9.22 -3.92 1.88
N ALA A 124 9.98 -3.20 2.72
CA ALA A 124 10.88 -3.79 3.70
C ALA A 124 10.13 -4.67 4.71
N GLN A 125 8.95 -4.25 5.19
CA GLN A 125 8.09 -5.08 6.04
C GLN A 125 7.68 -6.38 5.35
N GLU A 126 7.32 -6.35 4.06
CA GLU A 126 7.01 -7.56 3.29
C GLU A 126 8.22 -8.50 3.18
N HIS A 127 9.40 -7.95 2.90
CA HIS A 127 10.64 -8.75 2.83
C HIS A 127 11.02 -9.36 4.17
N LEU A 128 10.87 -8.62 5.28
CA LEU A 128 11.10 -9.12 6.63
C LEU A 128 10.14 -10.26 6.97
N ALA A 129 8.84 -10.10 6.69
CA ALA A 129 7.84 -11.14 6.91
C ALA A 129 8.14 -12.40 6.09
N ALA A 130 8.55 -12.24 4.83
CA ALA A 130 8.93 -13.35 3.96
C ALA A 130 10.19 -14.08 4.44
N ALA A 131 11.19 -13.34 4.91
CA ALA A 131 12.41 -13.92 5.48
C ALA A 131 12.11 -14.69 6.78
N TRP A 132 11.30 -14.11 7.66
CA TRP A 132 10.85 -14.75 8.90
C TRP A 132 10.03 -16.02 8.64
N ALA A 133 9.07 -15.97 7.71
CA ALA A 133 8.27 -17.13 7.33
C ALA A 133 9.18 -18.29 6.90
N ARG A 134 10.09 -18.04 5.93
CA ARG A 134 11.03 -19.05 5.44
C ARG A 134 11.95 -19.61 6.50
N SER A 135 12.44 -18.78 7.43
CA SER A 135 13.43 -19.22 8.42
C SER A 135 12.83 -19.97 9.61
N THR A 136 11.54 -19.78 9.88
CA THR A 136 10.87 -20.34 11.07
C THR A 136 9.79 -21.38 10.73
N GLY A 137 9.44 -21.54 9.45
CA GLY A 137 8.28 -22.33 9.03
C GLY A 137 6.94 -21.60 9.23
N SER A 138 6.97 -20.36 9.71
CA SER A 138 5.79 -19.52 9.90
C SER A 138 5.15 -19.11 8.57
N THR A 139 3.97 -18.50 8.65
CA THR A 139 3.17 -18.12 7.48
C THR A 139 2.69 -16.67 7.59
N ALA A 140 2.78 -15.92 6.50
CA ALA A 140 2.35 -14.53 6.45
C ALA A 140 1.44 -14.22 5.25
N ILE A 141 0.46 -13.35 5.48
CA ILE A 141 -0.33 -12.69 4.44
C ILE A 141 -0.09 -11.19 4.53
N ALA A 142 0.39 -10.57 3.45
CA ALA A 142 0.52 -9.12 3.33
C ALA A 142 -0.65 -8.54 2.54
N LEU A 143 -1.36 -7.58 3.10
CA LEU A 143 -2.50 -6.94 2.46
C LEU A 143 -2.09 -5.57 1.95
N ARG A 144 -1.94 -5.42 0.63
CA ARG A 144 -1.59 -4.16 -0.02
C ARG A 144 -2.84 -3.30 -0.17
N TYR A 145 -3.14 -2.50 0.84
CA TYR A 145 -4.32 -1.64 0.83
C TYR A 145 -4.21 -0.56 -0.25
N HIS A 146 -5.28 -0.38 -1.01
CA HIS A 146 -5.51 0.81 -1.84
C HIS A 146 -5.99 2.00 -1.00
N ASN A 147 -6.63 3.00 -1.61
CA ASN A 147 -7.03 4.21 -0.90
C ASN A 147 -8.20 3.91 0.04
N VAL A 148 -7.89 3.60 1.30
CA VAL A 148 -8.88 3.29 2.32
C VAL A 148 -9.66 4.54 2.71
N TYR A 149 -10.99 4.44 2.75
CA TYR A 149 -11.87 5.50 3.23
C TYR A 149 -12.93 4.96 4.20
N GLY A 150 -13.51 5.84 5.02
CA GLY A 150 -14.63 5.49 5.89
C GLY A 150 -14.59 6.17 7.26
N PRO A 151 -15.46 5.72 8.19
CA PRO A 151 -15.53 6.25 9.55
C PRO A 151 -14.19 6.16 10.28
N ARG A 152 -13.91 7.13 11.17
CA ARG A 152 -12.68 7.24 12.00
C ARG A 152 -11.38 7.51 11.25
N MET A 153 -11.39 7.63 9.92
CA MET A 153 -10.20 8.08 9.19
C MET A 153 -9.75 9.46 9.75
N PRO A 154 -8.45 9.70 10.00
CA PRO A 154 -7.95 10.94 10.61
C PRO A 154 -8.33 12.19 9.80
N LYS A 155 -8.67 13.29 10.47
CA LYS A 155 -8.93 14.60 9.85
C LYS A 155 -7.69 15.48 10.00
N ASN A 156 -7.45 16.38 9.04
CA ASN A 156 -6.45 17.45 9.13
C ASN A 156 -5.01 16.97 9.42
N THR A 157 -4.57 15.85 8.85
CA THR A 157 -3.16 15.44 8.95
C THR A 157 -2.43 15.76 7.64
N PRO A 158 -1.19 16.28 7.67
CA PRO A 158 -0.39 16.50 6.46
C PRO A 158 -0.02 15.17 5.77
N TYR A 159 -0.15 14.07 6.50
CA TYR A 159 0.13 12.70 6.08
C TYR A 159 -1.09 11.96 5.49
N ALA A 160 -2.24 12.63 5.37
CA ALA A 160 -3.48 11.99 4.97
C ALA A 160 -3.51 11.73 3.46
N GLY A 161 -3.84 10.49 3.06
CA GLY A 161 -4.05 10.15 1.65
C GLY A 161 -5.20 10.95 1.02
N VAL A 162 -5.31 10.90 -0.32
CA VAL A 162 -6.25 11.69 -1.13
C VAL A 162 -7.70 11.65 -0.63
N ALA A 163 -8.16 10.49 -0.12
CA ALA A 163 -9.51 10.32 0.46
C ALA A 163 -9.77 11.24 1.66
N SER A 164 -8.76 11.46 2.51
CA SER A 164 -8.90 12.31 3.69
C SER A 164 -8.82 13.80 3.35
N VAL A 165 -7.98 14.18 2.38
CA VAL A 165 -7.94 15.55 1.84
C VAL A 165 -9.31 15.94 1.29
N PHE A 166 -9.90 15.06 0.48
CA PHE A 166 -11.21 15.30 -0.16
C PHE A 166 -12.33 15.38 0.88
N ARG A 167 -12.41 14.40 1.79
CA ARG A 167 -13.41 14.40 2.86
C ARG A 167 -13.30 15.64 3.75
N SER A 168 -12.06 16.08 4.06
CA SER A 168 -11.85 17.25 4.92
C SER A 168 -12.25 18.55 4.20
N ALA A 169 -11.98 18.67 2.90
CA ALA A 169 -12.44 19.81 2.09
C ALA A 169 -13.98 19.84 2.00
N LEU A 170 -14.63 18.72 1.67
CA LEU A 170 -16.09 18.62 1.62
C LEU A 170 -16.74 18.94 2.97
N ALA A 171 -16.18 18.43 4.07
CA ALA A 171 -16.69 18.71 5.41
C ALA A 171 -16.55 20.18 5.84
N ARG A 172 -15.63 20.94 5.21
CA ARG A 172 -15.45 22.39 5.43
C ARG A 172 -16.23 23.25 4.43
N GLY A 173 -16.99 22.64 3.50
CA GLY A 173 -17.65 23.37 2.41
C GLY A 173 -16.68 23.97 1.40
N GLU A 174 -15.43 23.49 1.35
CA GLU A 174 -14.39 23.97 0.44
C GLU A 174 -14.40 23.17 -0.87
N ALA A 175 -14.02 23.84 -1.97
CA ALA A 175 -13.79 23.17 -3.23
C ALA A 175 -12.63 22.16 -3.11
N VAL A 176 -12.90 20.90 -3.44
CA VAL A 176 -11.88 19.85 -3.51
C VAL A 176 -10.85 20.20 -4.58
N ARG A 177 -9.59 20.35 -4.17
CA ARG A 177 -8.47 20.60 -5.07
C ARG A 177 -8.05 19.28 -5.73
N VAL A 178 -8.33 19.15 -7.02
CA VAL A 178 -7.81 18.06 -7.86
C VAL A 178 -6.48 18.54 -8.43
N PHE A 179 -5.41 17.79 -8.18
CA PHE A 179 -4.10 18.04 -8.78
C PHE A 179 -4.05 17.38 -10.17
N GLU A 180 -3.22 17.94 -11.06
CA GLU A 180 -3.08 17.50 -12.46
C GLU A 180 -4.40 17.68 -13.24
N ASP A 181 -4.72 16.77 -14.16
CA ASP A 181 -5.94 16.83 -15.00
C ASP A 181 -7.18 16.18 -14.37
N GLY A 182 -7.04 15.48 -13.25
CA GLY A 182 -8.14 14.69 -12.67
C GLY A 182 -8.36 13.31 -13.32
N GLY A 183 -7.54 12.95 -14.31
CA GLY A 183 -7.54 11.67 -15.03
C GLY A 183 -6.88 10.53 -14.26
N GLN A 184 -6.15 10.84 -13.19
CA GLN A 184 -5.50 9.84 -12.36
C GLN A 184 -6.53 8.82 -11.82
N ARG A 185 -6.26 7.55 -12.10
CA ARG A 185 -7.07 6.41 -11.68
C ARG A 185 -6.66 5.98 -10.28
N ARG A 186 -7.63 5.87 -9.38
CA ARG A 186 -7.40 5.40 -8.01
C ARG A 186 -8.49 4.40 -7.63
N SER A 187 -8.09 3.27 -7.07
CA SER A 187 -9.03 2.36 -6.41
C SER A 187 -9.24 2.86 -4.98
N PHE A 188 -10.50 3.08 -4.61
CA PHE A 188 -10.91 3.43 -3.25
C PHE A 188 -11.62 2.23 -2.63
N VAL A 189 -11.24 1.88 -1.41
CA VAL A 189 -11.79 0.72 -0.70
C VAL A 189 -12.35 1.15 0.65
N HIS A 190 -13.54 0.67 0.99
CA HIS A 190 -14.14 1.07 2.26
C HIS A 190 -13.45 0.34 3.42
N VAL A 191 -13.32 1.01 4.57
CA VAL A 191 -12.66 0.45 5.76
C VAL A 191 -13.29 -0.85 6.26
N ARG A 192 -14.58 -1.09 5.96
CA ARG A 192 -15.25 -2.37 6.29
C ARG A 192 -14.73 -3.51 5.41
N ASP A 193 -14.52 -3.26 4.11
CA ASP A 193 -13.98 -4.27 3.18
C ASP A 193 -12.53 -4.60 3.54
N VAL A 194 -11.75 -3.59 3.98
CA VAL A 194 -10.41 -3.82 4.54
C VAL A 194 -10.45 -4.69 5.80
N ALA A 195 -11.40 -4.42 6.71
CA ALA A 195 -11.56 -5.23 7.91
C ALA A 195 -11.96 -6.67 7.57
N GLU A 196 -12.88 -6.86 6.62
CA GLU A 196 -13.26 -8.17 6.11
C GLU A 196 -12.08 -8.92 5.49
N ALA A 197 -11.25 -8.26 4.68
CA ALA A 197 -10.04 -8.85 4.11
C ALA A 197 -9.06 -9.32 5.18
N ASN A 198 -8.92 -8.60 6.31
CA ASN A 198 -8.10 -9.04 7.44
C ASN A 198 -8.67 -10.30 8.08
N LEU A 199 -9.98 -10.35 8.34
CA LEU A 199 -10.63 -11.53 8.92
C LEU A 199 -10.52 -12.75 8.01
N LEU A 200 -10.75 -12.59 6.72
CA LEU A 200 -10.58 -13.66 5.72
C LEU A 200 -9.14 -14.17 5.67
N SER A 201 -8.17 -13.28 5.88
CA SER A 201 -6.75 -13.65 5.95
C SER A 201 -6.43 -14.44 7.22
N VAL A 202 -7.01 -14.06 8.36
CA VAL A 202 -6.92 -14.84 9.61
C VAL A 202 -7.50 -16.24 9.39
N ASP A 203 -8.69 -16.34 8.83
CA ASP A 203 -9.34 -17.63 8.53
C ASP A 203 -8.50 -18.48 7.55
N ALA A 204 -7.84 -17.85 6.58
CA ALA A 204 -6.96 -18.53 5.64
C ALA A 204 -5.72 -19.12 6.31
N LEU A 205 -5.11 -18.37 7.24
CA LEU A 205 -3.96 -18.82 8.01
C LEU A 205 -4.33 -19.93 9.00
N VAL A 206 -5.43 -19.77 9.75
CA VAL A 206 -5.90 -20.77 10.71
C VAL A 206 -6.35 -22.05 10.01
N GLY A 207 -7.03 -21.92 8.87
CA GLY A 207 -7.47 -23.06 8.06
C GLY A 207 -6.38 -23.73 7.23
N GLY A 208 -5.10 -23.32 7.33
CA GLY A 208 -3.99 -23.92 6.59
C GLY A 208 -4.08 -23.75 5.06
N ARG A 209 -4.78 -22.72 4.58
CA ARG A 209 -4.94 -22.43 3.13
C ARG A 209 -3.71 -21.77 2.51
N VAL A 210 -2.73 -21.42 3.34
CA VAL A 210 -1.44 -20.86 2.93
C VAL A 210 -0.34 -21.79 3.41
N ALA A 211 0.61 -22.13 2.54
CA ALA A 211 1.67 -23.08 2.86
C ALA A 211 2.59 -22.54 3.96
N SER A 212 3.04 -23.41 4.86
CA SER A 212 4.08 -23.09 5.83
C SER A 212 5.36 -22.61 5.16
N GLY A 213 6.09 -21.72 5.82
CA GLY A 213 7.34 -21.17 5.31
C GLY A 213 7.18 -20.14 4.19
N CYS A 214 5.96 -19.66 3.92
CA CYS A 214 5.70 -18.70 2.86
C CYS A 214 5.04 -17.41 3.33
N ALA A 215 5.25 -16.35 2.56
CA ALA A 215 4.54 -15.09 2.67
C ALA A 215 3.89 -14.78 1.33
N ARG A 216 2.60 -14.42 1.33
CA ARG A 216 1.85 -14.06 0.12
C ARG A 216 1.27 -12.66 0.26
N ALA A 217 1.35 -11.86 -0.80
CA ALA A 217 0.72 -10.56 -0.86
C ALA A 217 -0.60 -10.61 -1.64
N TYR A 218 -1.56 -9.78 -1.27
CA TYR A 218 -2.83 -9.58 -1.96
C TYR A 218 -3.17 -8.10 -2.04
N ASN A 219 -3.64 -7.64 -3.19
CA ASN A 219 -4.16 -6.30 -3.39
C ASN A 219 -5.55 -6.19 -2.80
N ILE A 220 -5.77 -5.20 -1.95
CA ILE A 220 -7.08 -4.90 -1.35
C ILE A 220 -7.56 -3.57 -1.90
N GLY A 221 -8.36 -3.64 -2.95
CA GLY A 221 -8.97 -2.52 -3.65
C GLY A 221 -10.36 -2.87 -4.16
N ALA A 222 -11.11 -1.86 -4.62
CA ALA A 222 -12.34 -2.08 -5.35
C ALA A 222 -12.07 -2.66 -6.75
N SER A 223 -12.98 -3.50 -7.22
CA SER A 223 -13.02 -4.05 -8.58
C SER A 223 -13.29 -2.98 -9.65
N GLU A 224 -13.87 -1.84 -9.26
CA GLU A 224 -14.09 -0.69 -10.14
C GLU A 224 -13.04 0.40 -9.89
N VAL A 225 -12.42 0.85 -10.97
CA VAL A 225 -11.44 1.95 -10.96
C VAL A 225 -12.17 3.25 -11.27
N HIS A 226 -12.10 4.23 -10.36
CA HIS A 226 -12.63 5.57 -10.60
C HIS A 226 -11.50 6.56 -10.88
N THR A 227 -11.74 7.53 -11.77
CA THR A 227 -10.87 8.70 -11.88
C THR A 227 -11.16 9.63 -10.70
N VAL A 228 -10.13 10.33 -10.23
CA VAL A 228 -10.27 11.30 -9.13
C VAL A 228 -11.27 12.41 -9.50
N GLY A 229 -11.33 12.82 -10.76
CA GLY A 229 -12.32 13.78 -11.27
C GLY A 229 -13.77 13.27 -11.21
N ARG A 230 -14.03 11.96 -11.34
CA ARG A 230 -15.38 11.38 -11.20
C ARG A 230 -15.81 11.31 -9.73
N TRP A 231 -14.90 10.95 -8.82
CA TRP A 231 -15.18 10.87 -7.39
C TRP A 231 -15.46 12.24 -6.73
N ARG A 232 -14.94 13.34 -7.30
CA ARG A 232 -15.31 14.71 -6.88
C ARG A 232 -16.81 15.02 -7.00
N ARG A 233 -17.52 14.36 -7.91
CA ARG A 233 -18.92 14.67 -8.27
C ARG A 233 -19.96 13.77 -7.57
N SER A 234 -19.52 12.75 -6.84
CA SER A 234 -20.35 11.82 -6.06
C SER A 234 -20.35 12.20 -4.59
#